data_AF-A0A5N4EBK1-F1
#
_entry.id   AF-A0A5N4EBK1-F1
#
_cell.length_a   1.000
_cell.length_b   1.000
_cell.length_c   1.000
_cell.angle_alpha   90.00
_cell.angle_beta   90.00
_cell.angle_gamma   90.00
#
_symmetry.space_group_name_H-M   'P 1'
#
loop_
_entity.id
_entity.type
_entity.pdbx_description
1 polymer ?
#
loop_
_entity_poly.entity_id
_entity_poly.type
_entity_poly.pdbx_seq_one_letter_code
_entity_poly.pdbx_strand_id
1 'polypeptide(L)'
;MLCSHKEYVELADLEQKWKNLCLPGEKFRAVLELDPCKNKIEWIKFLALGCSMLGGSLTTAMKHLCEILTGDPEGGAACIPFETFSYVYRYLSGLDSDIPASDTETYLASLKENV
;
A
#
# COMPACT_ATOMS: atom_id res chain seq x y z
N MET A 1 -6.51 15.88 6.18
CA MET A 1 -7.41 14.99 5.42
C MET A 1 -6.59 14.39 4.29
N LEU A 2 -5.95 13.26 4.57
CA LEU A 2 -5.11 12.51 3.61
C LEU A 2 -5.99 12.01 2.46
N CYS A 3 -5.41 11.82 1.27
CA CYS A 3 -6.09 11.68 -0.02
C CYS A 3 -6.95 10.41 -0.21
N SER A 4 -7.54 9.84 0.84
CA SER A 4 -8.36 8.61 0.83
C SER A 4 -9.59 8.65 -0.09
N HIS A 5 -9.92 9.81 -0.68
CA HIS A 5 -11.02 9.97 -1.64
C HIS A 5 -10.59 10.00 -3.12
N LYS A 6 -9.29 10.06 -3.42
CA LYS A 6 -8.79 10.11 -4.81
C LYS A 6 -8.35 8.72 -5.27
N GLU A 7 -9.06 8.16 -6.24
CA GLU A 7 -8.69 6.88 -6.87
C GLU A 7 -7.29 6.97 -7.51
N TYR A 8 -6.97 8.10 -8.14
CA TYR A 8 -5.67 8.40 -8.75
C TYR A 8 -5.11 9.75 -8.31
N VAL A 9 -3.79 9.85 -8.25
CA VAL A 9 -3.02 11.06 -7.95
C VAL A 9 -1.91 11.27 -8.98
N GLU A 10 -1.71 12.52 -9.39
CA GLU A 10 -0.61 12.91 -10.28
C GLU A 10 0.73 12.81 -9.53
N LEU A 11 1.77 12.33 -10.21
CA LEU A 11 3.10 12.19 -9.61
C LEU A 11 3.69 13.54 -9.21
N ALA A 12 3.40 14.60 -9.97
CA ALA A 12 3.84 15.96 -9.64
C ALA A 12 3.22 16.46 -8.32
N ASP A 13 1.93 16.20 -8.11
CA ASP A 13 1.24 16.56 -6.86
C ASP A 13 1.81 15.78 -5.67
N LEU A 14 2.09 14.48 -5.88
CA LEU A 14 2.72 13.64 -4.86
C LEU A 14 4.12 14.12 -4.52
N GLU A 15 4.95 14.44 -5.52
CA GLU A 15 6.31 14.92 -5.32
C GLU A 15 6.31 16.25 -4.57
N GLN A 16 5.40 17.17 -4.91
CA GLN A 16 5.27 18.44 -4.20
C GLN A 16 4.87 18.22 -2.74
N LYS A 17 3.90 17.34 -2.47
CA LYS A 17 3.50 16.99 -1.10
C LYS A 17 4.65 16.33 -0.33
N TRP A 18 5.42 15.46 -0.98
CA TRP A 18 6.58 14.80 -0.40
C TRP A 18 7.66 15.81 0.02
N LYS A 19 7.95 16.79 -0.85
CA LYS A 19 8.87 17.90 -0.56
C LYS A 19 8.36 18.77 0.59
N ASN A 20 7.06 19.07 0.65
CA ASN A 20 6.46 19.86 1.72
C ASN A 20 6.54 19.16 3.09
N LEU A 21 6.67 17.84 3.12
CA LEU A 21 6.89 17.05 4.34
C LEU A 21 8.39 16.93 4.69
N CYS A 22 9.28 17.59 3.95
CA CYS A 22 10.73 17.52 4.11
C CYS A 22 11.29 16.08 4.02
N LEU A 23 10.61 15.20 3.28
CA LEU A 23 11.03 13.82 3.10
C LEU A 23 12.11 13.71 2.01
N PRO A 24 13.08 12.77 2.12
CA PRO A 24 14.14 12.62 1.13
C PRO A 24 13.58 12.25 -0.26
N GLY A 25 13.97 12.99 -1.30
CA GLY A 25 13.53 12.72 -2.68
C GLY A 25 13.98 11.36 -3.21
N GLU A 26 15.09 10.82 -2.69
CA GLU A 26 15.56 9.47 -3.03
C GLU A 26 14.56 8.40 -2.60
N LYS A 27 13.90 8.57 -1.44
CA LYS A 27 12.87 7.64 -0.97
C LYS A 27 11.64 7.70 -1.85
N PHE A 28 11.25 8.89 -2.30
CA PHE A 28 10.14 9.03 -3.26
C PHE A 28 10.44 8.31 -4.58
N ARG A 29 11.66 8.48 -5.11
CA ARG A 29 12.07 7.79 -6.34
C ARG A 29 12.11 6.28 -6.18
N ALA A 30 12.66 5.79 -5.07
CA ALA A 30 12.70 4.36 -4.76
C ALA A 30 11.29 3.75 -4.67
N VAL A 31 10.30 4.48 -4.12
CA VAL A 31 8.89 4.05 -4.15
C VAL A 31 8.40 3.87 -5.60
N LEU A 32 8.68 4.84 -6.47
CA LEU A 32 8.21 4.80 -7.87
C LEU A 32 8.96 3.80 -8.76
N GLU A 33 10.17 3.40 -8.38
CA GLU A 33 10.94 2.38 -9.09
C GLU A 33 10.35 0.97 -8.89
N LEU A 34 9.58 0.73 -7.82
CA LEU A 34 8.91 -0.54 -7.54
C LEU A 34 7.75 -0.83 -8.50
N ASP A 35 7.04 0.20 -8.95
CA ASP A 35 5.99 0.09 -9.98
C ASP A 35 6.12 1.28 -10.95
N PRO A 36 6.85 1.11 -12.07
CA PRO A 36 7.08 2.16 -13.05
C PRO A 36 5.76 2.68 -13.66
N CYS A 37 5.29 3.82 -13.16
CA CYS A 37 4.08 4.51 -13.62
C CYS A 37 4.42 5.82 -14.34
N LYS A 38 3.58 6.25 -15.30
CA LYS A 38 3.89 7.39 -16.19
C LYS A 38 3.64 8.75 -15.54
N ASN A 39 2.37 9.09 -15.34
CA ASN A 39 1.95 10.44 -14.91
C ASN A 39 1.13 10.42 -13.62
N LYS A 40 0.42 9.31 -13.38
CA LYS A 40 -0.45 9.12 -12.24
C LYS A 40 -0.33 7.70 -11.70
N ILE A 41 -0.60 7.55 -10.42
CA ILE A 41 -0.65 6.27 -9.71
C ILE A 41 -1.94 6.22 -8.89
N GLU A 42 -2.48 5.03 -8.67
CA GLU A 42 -3.56 4.87 -7.70
C GLU A 42 -3.05 5.21 -6.30
N TRP A 43 -3.81 6.02 -5.55
CA TRP A 43 -3.37 6.45 -4.23
C TRP A 43 -3.06 5.27 -3.30
N ILE A 44 -3.89 4.21 -3.37
CA ILE A 44 -3.71 3.02 -2.54
C ILE A 44 -2.47 2.21 -2.92
N LYS A 45 -2.09 2.19 -4.21
CA LYS A 45 -0.86 1.54 -4.67
C LYS A 45 0.36 2.31 -4.19
N PHE A 46 0.35 3.64 -4.31
CA PHE A 46 1.42 4.48 -3.76
C PHE A 46 1.60 4.28 -2.26
N LEU A 47 0.49 4.21 -1.51
CA LEU A 47 0.52 3.93 -0.07
C LEU A 47 1.12 2.55 0.22
N ALA A 48 0.70 1.53 -0.51
CA ALA A 48 1.19 0.17 -0.36
C ALA A 48 2.71 0.06 -0.60
N LEU A 49 3.21 0.70 -1.67
CA LEU A 49 4.64 0.78 -1.97
C LEU A 49 5.42 1.53 -0.88
N GLY A 50 4.84 2.61 -0.33
CA GLY A 50 5.42 3.31 0.82
C GLY A 50 5.52 2.40 2.05
N CYS A 51 4.48 1.64 2.34
CA CYS A 51 4.45 0.68 3.45
C CYS A 51 5.44 -0.47 3.26
N SER A 52 5.65 -0.96 2.03
CA SER A 52 6.64 -2.03 1.77
C SER A 52 8.07 -1.54 2.00
N MET A 53 8.36 -0.29 1.64
CA MET A 53 9.66 0.34 1.93
C MET A 53 9.92 0.58 3.43
N LEU A 54 8.87 0.72 4.25
CA LEU A 54 8.98 0.87 5.71
C LEU A 54 9.09 -0.49 6.41
N GLY A 55 8.31 -1.48 5.94
CA GLY A 55 8.05 -2.72 6.67
C GLY A 55 9.00 -3.87 6.37
N GLY A 56 9.79 -3.80 5.29
CA GLY A 56 10.78 -4.83 4.92
C GLY A 56 10.23 -6.22 4.58
N SER A 57 8.92 -6.45 4.77
CA SER A 57 8.20 -7.68 4.41
C SER A 57 6.76 -7.35 4.04
N LEU A 58 6.11 -8.22 3.27
CA LEU A 58 4.71 -8.10 2.90
C LEU A 58 3.79 -7.97 4.13
N THR A 59 4.01 -8.77 5.17
CA THR A 59 3.20 -8.75 6.40
C THR A 59 3.28 -7.40 7.11
N THR A 60 4.49 -6.85 7.29
CA THR A 60 4.65 -5.54 7.94
C THR A 60 4.08 -4.41 7.08
N ALA A 61 4.22 -4.51 5.76
CA ALA A 61 3.63 -3.55 4.82
C ALA A 61 2.09 -3.52 4.98
N MET A 62 1.45 -4.68 5.00
CA MET A 62 0.00 -4.80 5.20
C MET A 62 -0.43 -4.30 6.58
N LYS A 63 0.36 -4.53 7.63
CA LYS A 63 0.08 -3.98 8.96
C LYS A 63 0.04 -2.46 8.94
N HIS A 64 1.08 -1.81 8.41
CA HIS A 64 1.12 -0.35 8.31
C HIS A 64 0.00 0.20 7.44
N LEU A 65 -0.34 -0.49 6.35
CA LEU A 65 -1.47 -0.13 5.51
C LEU A 65 -2.79 -0.14 6.30
N CYS A 66 -3.06 -1.20 7.06
CA CYS A 66 -4.25 -1.30 7.91
C CYS A 66 -4.29 -0.18 8.95
N GLU A 67 -3.17 0.11 9.62
CA GLU A 67 -3.05 1.21 10.59
C GLU A 67 -3.34 2.59 9.96
N ILE A 68 -3.02 2.79 8.68
CA ILE A 68 -3.25 4.07 7.98
C ILE A 68 -4.67 4.19 7.43
N LEU A 69 -5.26 3.09 6.95
CA LEU A 69 -6.56 3.09 6.28
C LEU A 69 -7.74 2.87 7.23
N THR A 70 -7.50 2.32 8.41
CA THR A 70 -8.55 2.01 9.37
C THR A 70 -9.32 3.26 9.82
N GLY A 71 -10.61 3.08 10.05
CA GLY A 71 -11.46 4.07 10.73
C GLY A 71 -11.49 3.89 12.25
N ASP A 72 -10.79 2.88 12.77
CA ASP A 72 -10.72 2.59 14.20
C ASP A 72 -9.99 3.71 14.96
N PRO A 73 -10.27 3.91 16.26
CA PRO A 73 -9.49 4.82 17.09
C PRO A 73 -8.01 4.39 17.15
N GLU A 74 -7.10 5.35 17.38
CA GLU A 74 -5.67 5.06 17.56
C GLU A 74 -5.46 3.98 18.64
N GLY A 75 -4.70 2.93 18.29
CA GLY A 75 -4.49 1.76 19.15
C GLY A 75 -5.58 0.69 19.10
N GLY A 76 -6.58 0.84 18.22
CA GLY A 76 -7.62 -0.15 17.93
C GLY A 76 -7.14 -1.35 17.10
N ALA A 77 -8.09 -2.15 16.60
CA ALA A 77 -7.80 -3.38 15.86
C ALA A 77 -7.24 -3.14 14.44
N ALA A 78 -7.33 -1.91 13.95
CA ALA A 78 -6.94 -1.49 12.61
C ALA A 78 -7.69 -2.27 11.51
N CYS A 79 -9.00 -2.47 11.70
CA CYS A 79 -9.82 -3.20 10.74
C CYS A 79 -10.05 -2.38 9.45
N ILE A 80 -9.98 -3.07 8.31
CA ILE A 80 -10.30 -2.54 6.98
C ILE A 80 -11.17 -3.55 6.21
N PRO A 81 -11.93 -3.13 5.19
CA PRO A 81 -12.69 -4.07 4.35
C PRO A 81 -11.78 -5.12 3.69
N PHE A 82 -12.28 -6.36 3.61
CA PHE A 82 -11.53 -7.47 3.01
C PHE A 82 -11.22 -7.23 1.53
N GLU A 83 -12.10 -6.57 0.79
CA GLU A 83 -11.86 -6.19 -0.60
C GLU A 83 -10.63 -5.30 -0.73
N THR A 84 -10.51 -4.30 0.15
CA THR A 84 -9.35 -3.39 0.20
C THR A 84 -8.08 -4.15 0.57
N PHE A 85 -8.14 -4.98 1.61
CA PHE A 85 -7.00 -5.79 2.05
C PHE A 85 -6.52 -6.72 0.93
N SER A 86 -7.43 -7.48 0.33
CA SER A 86 -7.11 -8.47 -0.70
C SER A 86 -6.62 -7.84 -2.00
N TYR A 87 -7.14 -6.66 -2.37
CA TYR A 87 -6.62 -5.89 -3.51
C TYR A 87 -5.15 -5.52 -3.31
N VAL A 88 -4.82 -4.95 -2.15
CA VAL A 88 -3.44 -4.49 -1.88
C VAL A 88 -2.49 -5.66 -1.65
N TYR A 89 -2.93 -6.71 -0.98
CA TYR A 89 -2.13 -7.92 -0.78
C TYR A 89 -1.71 -8.54 -2.12
N ARG A 90 -2.66 -8.72 -3.07
CA ARG A 90 -2.36 -9.21 -4.42
C ARG A 90 -1.42 -8.29 -5.18
N TYR A 91 -1.62 -6.98 -5.05
CA TYR A 91 -0.77 -6.01 -5.71
C TYR A 91 0.68 -6.12 -5.22
N LEU A 92 0.91 -6.11 -3.90
CA LEU A 92 2.25 -6.21 -3.33
C LEU A 92 2.90 -7.57 -3.56
N SER A 93 2.16 -8.67 -3.41
CA SER A 93 2.70 -10.00 -3.67
C SER A 93 3.01 -10.21 -5.15
N GLY A 94 2.25 -9.59 -6.06
CA GLY A 94 2.53 -9.63 -7.50
C GLY A 94 3.78 -8.86 -7.93
N LEU A 95 4.30 -7.96 -7.08
CA LEU A 95 5.59 -7.28 -7.30
C LEU A 95 6.78 -8.09 -6.77
N ASP A 96 6.52 -9.09 -5.93
CA ASP A 96 7.53 -9.95 -5.33
C ASP A 96 7.62 -11.27 -6.11
N SER A 97 8.71 -11.46 -6.86
CA SER A 97 8.91 -12.68 -7.67
C SER A 97 9.05 -13.95 -6.84
N ASP A 98 9.32 -13.84 -5.54
CA ASP A 98 9.47 -14.97 -4.63
C ASP A 98 8.13 -15.47 -4.11
N ILE A 99 7.03 -14.75 -4.36
CA ILE A 99 5.68 -15.11 -3.91
C ILE A 99 4.84 -15.60 -5.10
N PRO A 100 4.56 -16.91 -5.18
CA PRO A 100 3.66 -17.44 -6.21
C PRO A 100 2.25 -16.86 -6.09
N ALA A 101 1.62 -16.62 -7.24
CA ALA A 101 0.21 -16.20 -7.29
C ALA A 101 -0.72 -17.23 -6.62
N SER A 102 -0.40 -18.53 -6.67
CA SER A 102 -1.14 -19.59 -5.99
C SER A 102 -1.13 -19.42 -4.47
N ASP A 103 0.00 -19.05 -3.90
CA ASP A 103 0.19 -18.90 -2.46
C ASP A 103 -0.57 -17.67 -1.98
N THR A 104 -0.55 -16.60 -2.78
CA THR A 104 -1.36 -15.40 -2.59
C THR A 104 -2.85 -15.72 -2.51
N GLU A 105 -3.40 -16.43 -3.51
CA GLU A 105 -4.83 -16.75 -3.52
C GLU A 105 -5.22 -17.74 -2.42
N THR A 106 -4.35 -18.70 -2.10
CA THR A 106 -4.59 -19.67 -1.01
C THR A 106 -4.67 -18.96 0.34
N TYR A 107 -3.75 -18.03 0.61
CA TYR A 107 -3.78 -17.21 1.81
C TYR A 107 -5.07 -16.38 1.89
N LEU A 108 -5.43 -15.67 0.81
CA LEU A 108 -6.63 -14.84 0.77
C LEU A 108 -7.92 -15.66 0.92
N ALA A 109 -7.98 -16.85 0.34
CA ALA A 109 -9.13 -17.76 0.51
C ALA A 109 -9.27 -18.18 1.98
N SER A 110 -8.18 -18.62 2.61
CA SER A 110 -8.21 -19.01 4.03
C SER A 110 -8.60 -17.84 4.95
N LEU A 111 -8.15 -16.63 4.63
CA LEU A 111 -8.50 -15.44 5.42
C LEU A 111 -9.98 -15.11 5.28
N LYS A 112 -10.54 -15.21 4.08
CA LYS A 112 -11.97 -14.93 3.80
C LYS A 112 -12.91 -15.89 4.53
N GLU A 113 -12.52 -17.15 4.70
CA GLU A 113 -13.31 -18.13 5.46
C GLU A 113 -13.40 -17.81 6.96
N ASN A 114 -12.51 -16.94 7.46
CA ASN A 114 -12.41 -16.57 8.87
C ASN A 114 -12.93 -15.15 9.19
N VAL A 115 -13.56 -14.46 8.22
CA VAL A 115 -14.07 -13.07 8.35
C VAL A 115 -15.59 -13.03 8.29
#